data_AF-A0A6G7C3Q8-F1
#
_entry.id   AF-A0A6G7C3Q8-F1
#
_cell.length_a   1.000
_cell.length_b   1.000
_cell.length_c   1.000
_cell.angle_alpha   90.00
_cell.angle_beta   90.00
_cell.angle_gamma   90.00
#
_symmetry.space_group_name_H-M   'P 1'
#
loop_
_entity.id
_entity.type
_entity.pdbx_description
1 polymer ?
#
loop_
_entity_poly.entity_id
_entity_poly.type
_entity_poly.pdbx_seq_one_letter_code
_entity_poly.pdbx_strand_id
1 'polypeptide(L)'
;MILGGAMIIGFSAFKGAEAYAGKSLAPVTVYFNGDPLNASQVADESRWTTTPNGHSCNLTNNKACSLSVDNTDLSGSALDPAKISMDATPGAAGAGSGYIPQRTGGSSSTPFNPLNRN
;
A
#
# COMPACT_ATOMS: atom_id res chain seq x y z
N MET A 1 -50.71 4.52 -18.61
CA MET A 1 -49.43 4.75 -19.33
C MET A 1 -48.36 3.93 -18.64
N ILE A 2 -47.64 3.18 -19.45
CA ILE A 2 -46.58 2.23 -19.11
C ILE A 2 -45.26 2.99 -18.90
N LEU A 3 -44.41 2.45 -18.00
CA LEU A 3 -42.96 2.67 -17.86
C LEU A 3 -42.47 4.07 -17.42
N GLY A 4 -41.46 4.18 -16.55
CA GLY A 4 -40.57 3.15 -16.05
C GLY A 4 -39.69 3.70 -14.94
N GLY A 5 -39.54 2.91 -13.88
CA GLY A 5 -38.49 3.12 -12.90
C GLY A 5 -37.14 2.79 -13.54
N ALA A 6 -36.24 3.78 -13.58
CA ALA A 6 -34.85 3.53 -13.89
C ALA A 6 -34.14 3.08 -12.60
N MET A 7 -34.07 1.78 -12.37
CA MET A 7 -33.12 1.20 -11.42
C MET A 7 -31.75 1.28 -12.07
N ILE A 8 -30.93 2.27 -11.69
CA ILE A 8 -29.52 2.30 -12.07
C ILE A 8 -28.83 1.20 -11.25
N ILE A 9 -28.73 0.01 -11.85
CA ILE A 9 -27.83 -1.02 -11.35
C ILE A 9 -26.43 -0.58 -11.78
N GLY A 10 -25.83 0.28 -10.96
CA GLY A 10 -24.42 0.59 -11.05
C GLY A 10 -23.64 -0.65 -10.65
N PHE A 11 -23.40 -1.54 -11.62
CA PHE A 11 -22.37 -2.56 -11.48
C PHE A 11 -21.03 -1.83 -11.42
N SER A 12 -20.59 -1.47 -10.21
CA SER A 12 -19.18 -1.28 -9.96
C SER A 12 -18.53 -2.61 -10.26
N ALA A 13 -17.95 -2.72 -11.45
CA ALA A 13 -17.10 -3.83 -11.83
C ALA A 13 -15.88 -3.81 -10.90
N PHE A 14 -16.02 -4.36 -9.71
CA PHE A 14 -14.88 -4.88 -8.97
C PHE A 14 -14.35 -6.01 -9.83
N LYS A 15 -13.29 -5.69 -10.57
CA LYS A 15 -12.44 -6.63 -11.29
C LYS A 15 -11.84 -7.58 -10.25
N GLY A 16 -12.62 -8.59 -9.87
CA GLY A 16 -12.26 -9.65 -8.92
C GLY A 16 -11.71 -10.89 -9.62
N ALA A 17 -11.17 -10.74 -10.83
CA ALA A 17 -10.61 -11.82 -11.63
C ALA A 17 -9.08 -11.67 -11.75
N GLU A 18 -8.39 -11.61 -10.62
CA GLU A 18 -6.93 -11.78 -10.54
C GLU A 18 -6.53 -12.34 -9.16
N ALA A 19 -7.28 -13.31 -8.63
CA ALA A 19 -7.04 -13.80 -7.27
C ALA A 19 -5.97 -14.92 -7.16
N TYR A 20 -5.43 -15.47 -8.25
CA TYR A 20 -4.60 -16.69 -8.16
C TYR A 20 -3.30 -16.71 -8.99
N ALA A 21 -2.98 -15.68 -9.76
CA ALA A 21 -1.68 -15.61 -10.45
C ALA A 21 -0.71 -14.70 -9.67
N GLY A 22 0.00 -15.26 -8.69
CA GLY A 22 1.11 -14.56 -8.02
C GLY A 22 0.86 -14.07 -6.59
N LYS A 23 -0.26 -14.45 -5.96
CA LYS A 23 -0.46 -14.19 -4.52
C LYS A 23 0.47 -15.09 -3.71
N SER A 24 1.37 -14.47 -2.93
CA SER A 24 2.11 -15.16 -1.88
C SER A 24 1.16 -15.98 -1.02
N LEU A 25 1.48 -17.26 -0.80
CA LEU A 25 0.71 -18.17 0.05
C LEU A 25 0.81 -17.78 1.54
N ALA A 26 1.78 -16.93 1.89
CA ALA A 26 1.99 -16.41 3.24
C ALA A 26 2.53 -14.97 3.17
N PRO A 27 1.68 -13.98 2.86
CA PRO A 27 2.10 -12.59 2.81
C PRO A 27 2.49 -12.08 4.21
N VAL A 28 3.54 -11.27 4.26
CA VAL A 28 4.02 -10.61 5.47
C VAL A 28 3.64 -9.14 5.43
N THR A 29 3.19 -8.59 6.55
CA THR A 29 2.92 -7.15 6.67
C THR A 29 4.16 -6.44 7.18
N VAL A 30 4.62 -5.44 6.45
CA VAL A 30 5.60 -4.45 6.91
C VAL A 30 4.90 -3.15 7.27
N TYR A 31 5.39 -2.47 8.29
CA TYR A 31 4.88 -1.22 8.82
C TYR A 31 5.95 -0.14 8.68
N PHE A 32 5.49 1.06 8.35
CA PHE A 32 6.33 2.24 8.29
C PHE A 32 6.63 2.75 9.70
N ASN A 33 7.92 2.85 10.04
CA ASN A 33 8.42 3.27 11.35
C ASN A 33 9.17 4.62 11.29
N GLY A 34 8.76 5.51 10.37
CA GLY A 34 9.29 6.87 10.25
C GLY A 34 8.23 7.96 10.40
N ASP A 35 8.64 9.18 10.08
CA ASP A 35 7.75 10.34 9.98
C ASP A 35 7.10 10.40 8.59
N PRO A 36 5.77 10.28 8.46
CA PRO A 36 5.12 10.27 7.16
C PRO A 36 4.96 11.67 6.57
N LEU A 37 5.39 12.72 7.29
CA LEU A 37 5.51 14.07 6.74
C LEU A 37 6.87 14.29 6.07
N ASN A 38 7.76 13.28 6.09
CA ASN A 38 9.07 13.32 5.47
C ASN A 38 9.15 12.31 4.31
N ALA A 39 9.16 12.84 3.08
CA ALA A 39 9.23 12.04 1.85
C ALA A 39 10.43 11.07 1.84
N SER A 40 11.62 11.56 2.23
CA SER A 40 12.83 10.74 2.24
C SER A 40 12.76 9.59 3.23
N GLN A 41 12.00 9.74 4.33
CA GLN A 41 11.79 8.63 5.25
C GLN A 41 10.79 7.62 4.68
N VAL A 42 9.71 8.07 4.03
CA VAL A 42 8.73 7.17 3.39
C VAL A 42 9.35 6.37 2.25
N ALA A 43 10.29 6.95 1.51
CA ALA A 43 11.04 6.27 0.45
C ALA A 43 12.11 5.30 0.97
N ASP A 44 12.51 5.38 2.24
CA ASP A 44 13.57 4.55 2.81
C ASP A 44 13.05 3.16 3.20
N GLU A 45 13.45 2.13 2.44
CA GLU A 45 13.01 0.75 2.62
C GLU A 45 13.37 0.18 4.01
N SER A 46 14.45 0.66 4.62
CA SER A 46 14.89 0.22 5.95
C SER A 46 13.91 0.61 7.08
N ARG A 47 13.07 1.62 6.84
CA ARG A 47 11.99 2.06 7.75
C ARG A 47 10.70 1.26 7.59
N TRP A 48 10.61 0.39 6.59
CA TRP A 48 9.50 -0.53 6.38
C TRP A 48 9.86 -1.88 6.94
N THR A 49 9.42 -2.15 8.17
CA THR A 49 9.81 -3.36 8.90
C THR A 49 8.62 -4.17 9.34
N THR A 50 8.80 -5.46 9.64
CA THR A 50 7.74 -6.30 10.21
C THR A 50 7.35 -5.93 11.64
N THR A 51 8.02 -4.94 12.25
CA THR A 51 7.68 -4.43 13.58
C THR A 51 6.47 -3.51 13.49
N PRO A 52 5.37 -3.80 14.20
CA PRO A 52 4.18 -2.96 14.19
C PRO A 52 4.48 -1.55 14.71
N ASN A 53 4.00 -0.55 14.00
CA ASN A 53 4.23 0.87 14.33
C ASN A 53 3.22 1.45 15.34
N GLY A 54 2.28 0.64 15.84
CA GLY A 54 1.26 1.08 16.81
C GLY A 54 0.19 2.01 16.25
N HIS A 55 0.09 2.17 14.92
CA HIS A 55 -0.89 3.03 14.27
C HIS A 55 -1.96 2.22 13.53
N SER A 56 -3.19 2.72 13.56
CA SER A 56 -4.29 2.16 12.76
C SER A 56 -4.14 2.57 11.30
N CYS A 57 -3.82 1.59 10.44
CA CYS A 57 -3.83 1.78 9.00
C CYS A 57 -5.26 1.61 8.45
N ASN A 58 -5.61 2.42 7.46
CA ASN A 58 -6.90 2.45 6.79
C ASN A 58 -6.71 2.67 5.27
N LEU A 59 -7.81 2.81 4.53
CA LEU A 59 -7.77 3.08 3.08
C LEU A 59 -7.71 4.58 2.76
N THR A 60 -7.47 5.44 3.75
CA THR A 60 -7.26 6.87 3.54
C THR A 60 -5.84 7.08 3.05
N ASN A 61 -5.70 7.40 1.77
CA ASN A 61 -4.41 7.63 1.11
C ASN A 61 -3.77 8.97 1.51
N ASN A 62 -3.59 9.26 2.80
CA ASN A 62 -3.06 10.53 3.29
C ASN A 62 -1.60 10.39 3.78
N LYS A 63 -1.27 9.34 4.53
CA LYS A 63 0.07 9.09 5.10
C LYS A 63 0.49 7.62 5.03
N ALA A 64 1.77 7.33 4.87
CA ALA A 64 2.34 5.99 4.92
C ALA A 64 1.99 5.25 6.22
N CYS A 65 1.64 3.96 6.14
CA CYS A 65 1.32 3.15 7.31
C CYS A 65 1.81 1.70 7.23
N SER A 66 1.32 0.89 6.30
CA SER A 66 1.76 -0.51 6.13
C SER A 66 1.67 -0.99 4.68
N LEU A 67 2.36 -2.08 4.38
CA LEU A 67 2.38 -2.74 3.08
C LEU A 67 2.40 -4.26 3.28
N SER A 68 1.62 -4.98 2.48
CA SER A 68 1.70 -6.44 2.42
C SER A 68 2.68 -6.82 1.31
N VAL A 69 3.67 -7.64 1.65
CA VAL A 69 4.71 -8.14 0.74
C VAL A 69 4.89 -9.65 0.88
N ASP A 70 5.73 -10.26 0.05
CA ASP A 70 6.17 -11.64 0.24
C ASP A 70 7.38 -11.69 1.17
N ASN A 71 7.59 -12.80 1.88
CA ASN A 71 8.77 -12.94 2.74
C ASN A 71 10.09 -12.86 1.97
N THR A 72 10.10 -13.18 0.66
CA THR A 72 11.28 -13.05 -0.21
C THR A 72 11.61 -11.61 -0.60
N ASP A 73 10.73 -10.65 -0.29
CA ASP A 73 10.96 -9.22 -0.46
C ASP A 73 11.67 -8.59 0.74
N LEU A 74 11.97 -9.39 1.76
CA LEU A 74 12.59 -8.93 3.00
C LEU A 74 14.07 -9.30 3.05
N SER A 75 14.87 -8.36 3.56
CA SER A 75 16.22 -8.63 4.06
C SER A 75 16.19 -8.59 5.58
N GLY A 76 16.03 -9.78 6.19
CA GLY A 76 15.76 -9.91 7.62
C GLY A 76 14.33 -9.47 7.97
N SER A 77 14.20 -8.35 8.69
CA SER A 77 12.89 -7.80 9.11
C SER A 77 12.50 -6.53 8.36
N ALA A 78 13.31 -6.04 7.42
CA ALA A 78 13.06 -4.85 6.62
C ALA A 78 12.88 -5.19 5.14
N LEU A 79 12.31 -4.28 4.35
CA LEU A 79 12.25 -4.42 2.90
C LEU A 79 13.65 -4.47 2.29
N ASP A 80 13.84 -5.37 1.33
CA ASP A 80 15.04 -5.43 0.50
C ASP A 80 14.92 -4.46 -0.70
N PRO A 81 15.76 -3.42 -0.79
CA PRO A 81 15.69 -2.45 -1.89
C PRO A 81 15.97 -3.05 -3.27
N ALA A 82 16.64 -4.20 -3.36
CA ALA A 82 16.81 -4.92 -4.63
C ALA A 82 15.52 -5.62 -5.09
N LYS A 83 14.63 -5.94 -4.15
CA LYS A 83 13.34 -6.60 -4.41
C LYS A 83 12.22 -5.60 -4.63
N ILE A 84 12.11 -4.61 -3.77
CA ILE A 84 11.13 -3.53 -3.85
C ILE A 84 11.88 -2.23 -3.61
N SER A 85 11.95 -1.39 -4.64
CA SER A 85 12.46 -0.02 -4.49
C SER A 85 11.31 0.97 -4.43
N MET A 86 11.37 1.87 -3.46
CA MET A 86 10.29 2.80 -3.13
C MET A 86 10.65 4.25 -3.43
N ASP A 87 9.61 5.04 -3.65
CA ASP A 87 9.62 6.50 -3.62
C ASP A 87 8.40 6.99 -2.84
N ALA A 88 8.34 8.29 -2.56
CA ALA A 88 7.28 8.90 -1.78
C ALA A 88 6.45 9.86 -2.64
N THR A 89 5.14 9.63 -2.74
CA THR A 89 4.23 10.54 -3.43
C THR A 89 3.34 11.30 -2.43
N PRO A 90 2.94 12.55 -2.74
CA PRO A 90 2.02 13.29 -1.88
C PRO A 90 0.70 12.52 -1.69
N GLY A 91 0.27 12.40 -0.45
CA GLY A 91 -1.05 11.86 -0.11
C GLY A 91 -2.19 12.81 -0.46
N ALA A 92 -3.43 12.36 -0.23
CA ALA A 92 -4.65 13.12 -0.46
C ALA A 92 -4.65 14.47 0.28
N ALA A 93 -5.25 15.49 -0.35
CA ALA A 93 -5.28 16.86 0.16
C ALA A 93 -6.11 16.97 1.47
N GLY A 94 -5.56 17.64 2.48
CA GLY A 94 -6.20 17.88 3.78
C GLY A 94 -5.24 18.48 4.82
N ALA A 95 -5.77 18.83 6.00
CA ALA A 95 -4.97 19.39 7.11
C ALA A 95 -4.03 18.33 7.69
N GLY A 96 -2.85 18.19 7.07
CA GLY A 96 -1.84 17.22 7.44
C GLY A 96 -1.39 16.27 6.32
N SER A 97 -1.68 16.55 5.04
CA SER A 97 -1.22 15.71 3.90
C SER A 97 0.23 15.24 4.07
N GLY A 98 0.42 13.95 4.29
CA GLY A 98 1.74 13.33 4.33
C GLY A 98 2.14 12.75 2.99
N TYR A 99 3.07 11.81 3.05
CA TYR A 99 3.51 11.04 1.90
C TYR A 99 3.04 9.60 2.02
N ILE A 100 2.69 9.00 0.89
CA ILE A 100 2.37 7.59 0.75
C ILE A 100 3.48 6.92 -0.07
N PRO A 101 3.79 5.63 0.16
CA PRO A 101 4.82 4.95 -0.62
C PRO A 101 4.30 4.63 -2.03
N GLN A 102 5.21 4.67 -2.99
CA GLN A 102 5.00 4.23 -4.36
C GLN A 102 6.17 3.35 -4.77
N ARG A 103 5.92 2.18 -5.37
CA ARG A 103 6.99 1.38 -5.94
C ARG A 103 7.50 2.01 -7.23
N THR A 104 8.79 2.20 -7.33
CA THR A 104 9.48 2.73 -8.53
C THR A 104 10.34 1.67 -9.20
N GLY A 105 10.68 0.59 -8.51
CA GLY A 105 11.49 -0.49 -9.09
C GLY A 105 11.60 -1.74 -8.21
N GLY A 106 12.64 -2.52 -8.49
CA GLY A 106 12.90 -3.81 -7.84
C GLY A 106 12.47 -5.00 -8.71
N SER A 107 12.99 -6.18 -8.35
CA SER A 107 12.74 -7.43 -9.09
C SER A 107 11.50 -8.20 -8.64
N SER A 108 10.81 -7.72 -7.60
CA SER A 108 9.65 -8.41 -7.04
C SER A 108 8.40 -8.27 -7.89
N SER A 109 7.69 -9.39 -8.08
CA SER A 109 6.39 -9.43 -8.72
C SER A 109 5.23 -9.27 -7.74
N THR A 110 5.49 -9.02 -6.44
CA THR A 110 4.40 -8.89 -5.46
C THR A 110 3.53 -7.67 -5.78
N PRO A 111 2.20 -7.79 -5.60
CA PRO A 111 1.30 -6.67 -5.81
C PRO A 111 1.61 -5.57 -4.77
N PHE A 112 1.80 -4.35 -5.24
CA PHE A 112 2.13 -3.22 -4.39
C PHE A 112 0.86 -2.46 -4.00
N ASN A 113 0.29 -2.82 -2.85
CA ASN A 113 -0.97 -2.24 -2.36
C ASN A 113 -0.81 -1.76 -0.90
N PRO A 114 -0.23 -0.55 -0.69
CA PRO A 114 -0.03 -0.02 0.65
C PRO A 114 -1.37 0.33 1.32
N LEU A 115 -1.45 0.07 2.62
CA LEU A 115 -2.49 0.62 3.49
C LEU A 115 -1.93 1.88 4.13
N ASN A 116 -2.65 2.99 3.98
CA ASN A 116 -2.21 4.31 4.42
C ASN A 116 -2.94 4.69 5.72
N ARG A 117 -2.80 5.91 6.22
CA ARG A 117 -3.51 6.43 7.39
C ARG A 117 -3.95 7.87 7.16
N ASN A 118 -4.90 8.34 7.95
CA ASN A 118 -5.34 9.74 7.95
C ASN A 118 -4.35 10.64 8.70
#